data_AF-A0A9E2E7C1-F1
#
_entry.id   AF-A0A9E2E7C1-F1
#
_cell.length_a   1.000
_cell.length_b   1.000
_cell.length_c   1.000
_cell.angle_alpha   90.00
_cell.angle_beta   90.00
_cell.angle_gamma   90.00
#
_symmetry.space_group_name_H-M   'P 1'
#
loop_
_entity.id
_entity.type
_entity.pdbx_description
1 polymer ?
#
loop_
_entity_poly.entity_id
_entity_poly.type
_entity_poly.pdbx_seq_one_letter_code
_entity_poly.pdbx_strand_id
1 'polypeptide(L)'
;MTQTPAAPSPEPQAMPLWRRLLGYIFDVRVLGVLGQMVFIVLVVLGVRTIGSNFADNAQRLGESQFICRDGNFSYRCAYDFMESESGFDIADTMIDHTNTDPYWKSFQVGVLNTLKVAIFGVILTTLLGTVMGIARLSNNWLISKIALWYVELMRNTPLLIQIFFIYFGVILTAPELNDALQPLGLPMFISRRGLNLPSLEFTSSASIWIAFLVLAAIQFQVTWVMLGRREERTGQASNRLQTGLIAFFLIAGLGWYVSSAVSDSQGLLVTKASRVRELGDLEKIMLQRTGANHLDDLARMPEEEVEDAAFQICAIEESASETNLTRQLSKLNVPYQIRRYERPDKATDSYASEKCEMFVASKTILAAERSTLESPSSHLILSVKEVPVVWSLPKREGLNLVGGSRMRPEFTALLLALVLFYGSNLAEIVRAGILAISKGQNEAARALGLTEGQRLQLIVLPQALRVIIPPGIGVALSLAKDTSLGIAIGFPDMYAVSYTTMNQSGRVLQLFVLIMLVYMLISLAFSVLLNWYNEKIKLVER
;
A
#
# COMPACT_ATOMS: atom_id res chain seq x y z
N MET A 1 -38.39 53.11 -86.53
CA MET A 1 -38.68 53.31 -85.09
C MET A 1 -37.36 53.30 -84.36
N THR A 2 -37.14 54.37 -83.61
CA THR A 2 -35.88 54.95 -83.13
C THR A 2 -35.32 54.24 -81.89
N GLN A 3 -34.02 53.94 -81.90
CA GLN A 3 -33.24 53.60 -80.70
C GLN A 3 -33.10 54.85 -79.82
N THR A 4 -33.52 54.76 -78.57
CA THR A 4 -33.22 55.74 -77.51
C THR A 4 -31.83 55.45 -76.93
N PRO A 5 -30.97 56.46 -76.70
CA PRO A 5 -29.67 56.26 -76.09
C PRO A 5 -29.81 56.03 -74.57
N ALA A 6 -29.03 55.10 -74.03
CA ALA A 6 -28.94 54.84 -72.60
C ALA A 6 -28.33 56.03 -71.85
N ALA A 7 -28.92 56.39 -70.70
CA ALA A 7 -28.41 57.42 -69.80
C ALA A 7 -27.07 56.99 -69.16
N PRO A 8 -26.12 57.91 -68.95
CA PRO A 8 -24.85 57.59 -68.28
C PRO A 8 -25.09 57.29 -66.79
N SER A 9 -24.43 56.24 -66.28
CA SER A 9 -24.41 55.89 -64.85
C SER A 9 -23.74 57.00 -64.02
N PRO A 10 -24.25 57.32 -62.81
CA PRO A 10 -23.64 58.34 -61.97
C PRO A 10 -22.26 57.91 -61.47
N GLU A 11 -21.30 58.83 -61.47
CA GLU A 11 -19.95 58.61 -60.91
C GLU A 11 -20.04 58.31 -59.39
N PRO A 12 -19.22 57.37 -58.88
CA PRO A 12 -19.22 57.04 -57.46
C PRO A 12 -18.64 58.20 -56.65
N GLN A 13 -19.47 58.84 -55.82
CA GLN A 13 -19.02 59.85 -54.86
C GLN A 13 -17.97 59.25 -53.91
N ALA A 14 -16.81 59.90 -53.82
CA ALA A 14 -15.74 59.48 -52.93
C ALA A 14 -16.21 59.54 -51.46
N MET A 15 -16.35 58.37 -50.83
CA MET A 15 -16.69 58.28 -49.41
C MET A 15 -15.67 59.05 -48.54
N PRO A 16 -16.11 59.86 -47.57
CA PRO A 16 -15.19 60.63 -46.72
C PRO A 16 -14.33 59.70 -45.87
N LEU A 17 -13.04 60.04 -45.71
CA LEU A 17 -11.98 59.18 -45.18
C LEU A 17 -12.31 58.58 -43.80
N TRP A 18 -13.04 59.31 -42.95
CA TRP A 18 -13.45 58.86 -41.62
C TRP A 18 -14.45 57.68 -41.65
N ARG A 19 -15.34 57.59 -42.66
CA ARG A 19 -16.25 56.44 -42.83
C ARG A 19 -15.51 55.20 -43.33
N ARG A 20 -14.49 55.36 -44.17
CA ARG A 20 -13.62 54.24 -44.59
C ARG A 20 -12.77 53.72 -43.42
N LEU A 21 -12.22 54.61 -42.60
CA LEU A 21 -11.47 54.24 -41.40
C LEU A 21 -12.34 53.55 -40.35
N LEU A 22 -13.56 54.05 -40.11
CA LEU A 22 -14.52 53.38 -39.22
C LEU A 22 -14.93 52.00 -39.75
N GLY A 23 -15.19 51.87 -41.06
CA GLY A 23 -15.48 50.58 -41.68
C GLY A 23 -14.33 49.58 -41.55
N TYR A 24 -13.08 50.04 -41.54
CA TYR A 24 -11.89 49.20 -41.34
C TYR A 24 -11.69 48.80 -39.88
N ILE A 25 -11.94 49.71 -38.93
CA ILE A 25 -11.86 49.42 -37.49
C ILE A 25 -12.98 48.47 -37.04
N PHE A 26 -14.18 48.62 -37.60
CA PHE A 26 -15.34 47.76 -37.34
C PHE A 26 -15.42 46.52 -38.25
N ASP A 27 -14.41 46.27 -39.08
CA ASP A 27 -14.28 45.01 -39.82
C ASP A 27 -14.00 43.87 -38.82
N VAL A 28 -14.80 42.80 -38.89
CA VAL A 28 -14.70 41.62 -38.01
C VAL A 28 -13.29 41.03 -38.02
N ARG A 29 -12.57 41.11 -39.15
CA ARG A 29 -11.19 40.62 -39.25
C ARG A 29 -10.21 41.49 -38.44
N VAL A 30 -10.38 42.81 -38.47
CA VAL A 30 -9.52 43.77 -37.77
C VAL A 30 -9.81 43.76 -36.27
N LEU A 31 -11.09 43.68 -35.87
CA LEU A 31 -11.51 43.45 -34.48
C LEU A 31 -10.97 42.13 -33.92
N GLY A 32 -10.94 41.07 -34.73
CA GLY A 32 -10.37 39.78 -34.35
C GLY A 32 -8.86 39.88 -34.04
N VAL A 33 -8.08 40.55 -34.89
CA VAL A 33 -6.64 40.76 -34.68
C VAL A 33 -6.37 41.68 -33.49
N LEU A 34 -7.12 42.79 -33.36
CA LEU A 34 -7.02 43.68 -32.20
C LEU A 34 -7.36 42.97 -30.89
N GLY A 35 -8.41 42.15 -30.88
CA GLY A 35 -8.79 41.33 -29.72
C GLY A 35 -7.69 40.34 -29.32
N GLN A 36 -7.06 39.66 -30.29
CA GLN A 36 -5.91 38.78 -30.03
C GLN A 36 -4.70 39.55 -29.48
N MET A 37 -4.38 40.74 -30.03
CA MET A 37 -3.29 41.56 -29.52
C MET A 37 -3.55 42.03 -28.09
N VAL A 38 -4.77 42.48 -27.78
CA VAL A 38 -5.16 42.87 -26.41
C VAL A 38 -5.07 41.68 -25.47
N PHE A 39 -5.54 40.50 -25.88
CA PHE A 39 -5.41 39.28 -25.07
C PHE A 39 -3.95 38.93 -24.80
N ILE A 40 -3.08 38.96 -25.81
CA ILE A 40 -1.64 38.73 -25.64
C ILE A 40 -1.03 39.75 -24.66
N VAL A 41 -1.36 41.03 -24.79
CA VAL A 41 -0.89 42.08 -23.89
C VAL A 41 -1.35 41.82 -22.45
N LEU A 42 -2.61 41.45 -22.24
CA LEU A 42 -3.15 41.11 -20.93
C LEU A 42 -2.46 39.86 -20.34
N VAL A 43 -2.21 38.83 -21.16
CA VAL A 43 -1.47 37.64 -20.73
C VAL A 43 -0.04 38.01 -20.35
N VAL A 44 0.66 38.80 -21.16
CA VAL A 44 2.04 39.23 -20.87
C VAL A 44 2.10 40.08 -19.61
N LEU A 45 1.17 41.02 -19.42
CA LEU A 45 1.06 41.82 -18.20
C LEU A 45 0.74 40.96 -16.98
N GLY A 46 -0.18 40.01 -17.12
CA GLY A 46 -0.53 39.05 -16.07
C GLY A 46 0.67 38.19 -15.66
N VAL A 47 1.36 37.57 -16.63
CA VAL A 47 2.58 36.78 -16.41
C VAL A 47 3.67 37.63 -15.78
N ARG A 48 3.89 38.86 -16.25
CA ARG A 48 4.88 39.77 -15.67
C ARG A 48 4.55 40.13 -14.22
N THR A 49 3.29 40.41 -13.91
CA THR A 49 2.85 40.79 -12.56
C THR A 49 2.98 39.63 -11.59
N ILE A 50 2.57 38.42 -12.00
CA ILE A 50 2.76 37.20 -11.21
C ILE A 50 4.25 36.92 -11.03
N GLY A 51 5.04 37.04 -12.11
CA GLY A 51 6.47 36.82 -12.09
C GLY A 51 7.22 37.78 -11.17
N SER A 52 6.90 39.07 -11.20
CA SER A 52 7.51 40.06 -10.30
C SER A 52 7.08 39.86 -8.85
N ASN A 53 5.79 39.58 -8.60
CA ASN A 53 5.29 39.30 -7.25
C ASN A 53 5.96 38.04 -6.65
N PHE A 54 6.11 36.98 -7.46
CA PHE A 54 6.83 35.79 -7.08
C PHE A 54 8.31 36.08 -6.82
N ALA A 55 8.98 36.82 -7.71
CA ALA A 55 10.40 37.15 -7.55
C ALA A 55 10.66 37.99 -6.29
N ASP A 56 9.84 38.99 -6.01
CA ASP A 56 9.97 39.84 -4.82
C ASP A 56 9.76 39.04 -3.52
N ASN A 57 8.75 38.17 -3.49
CA ASN A 57 8.50 37.28 -2.36
C ASN A 57 9.60 36.23 -2.19
N ALA A 58 10.07 35.66 -3.30
CA ALA A 58 11.14 34.67 -3.32
C ALA A 58 12.50 35.27 -2.92
N GLN A 59 12.78 36.54 -3.23
CA GLN A 59 13.98 37.22 -2.75
C GLN A 59 13.91 37.49 -1.25
N ARG A 60 12.79 38.01 -0.74
CA ARG A 60 12.58 38.26 0.70
C ARG A 60 12.66 36.97 1.54
N LEU A 61 12.07 35.89 1.06
CA LEU A 61 12.16 34.57 1.69
C LEU A 61 13.52 33.91 1.43
N GLY A 62 14.07 34.03 0.22
CA GLY A 62 15.33 33.42 -0.20
C GLY A 62 16.55 33.93 0.56
N GLU A 63 16.60 35.24 0.82
CA GLU A 63 17.64 35.86 1.65
C GLU A 63 17.64 35.34 3.10
N SER A 64 16.48 34.98 3.63
CA SER A 64 16.35 34.46 5.00
C SER A 64 16.40 32.93 5.09
N GLN A 65 16.13 32.21 3.99
CA GLN A 65 15.90 30.76 4.02
C GLN A 65 16.94 29.93 3.25
N PHE A 66 17.51 30.43 2.15
CA PHE A 66 18.44 29.67 1.30
C PHE A 66 19.89 30.19 1.34
N ILE A 67 20.08 31.43 1.78
CA ILE A 67 21.40 32.05 1.90
C ILE A 67 21.92 31.86 3.32
N CYS A 68 23.13 31.31 3.46
CA CYS A 68 23.80 31.19 4.75
C CYS A 68 24.13 32.58 5.32
N ARG A 69 24.43 32.65 6.62
CA ARG A 69 24.91 33.88 7.28
C ARG A 69 26.11 34.55 6.59
N ASP A 70 26.87 33.80 5.79
CA ASP A 70 28.04 34.27 5.04
C ASP A 70 27.72 34.75 3.61
N GLY A 71 26.44 34.85 3.22
CA GLY A 71 26.02 35.34 1.89
C GLY A 71 26.10 34.31 0.75
N ASN A 72 26.66 33.12 1.01
CA ASN A 72 26.72 32.02 0.04
C ASN A 72 25.45 31.16 0.07
N PHE A 73 25.00 30.71 -1.10
CA PHE A 73 24.01 29.64 -1.22
C PHE A 73 24.69 28.30 -0.92
N SER A 74 24.28 27.64 0.16
CA SER A 74 24.73 26.28 0.48
C SER A 74 23.53 25.39 0.76
N TYR A 75 23.54 24.21 0.14
CA TYR A 75 22.55 23.16 0.38
C TYR A 75 22.47 22.77 1.86
N ARG A 76 23.58 22.86 2.59
CA ARG A 76 23.62 22.60 4.04
C ARG A 76 22.75 23.58 4.82
N CYS A 77 22.89 24.89 4.59
CA CYS A 77 22.09 25.88 5.30
C CYS A 77 20.60 25.82 4.92
N ALA A 78 20.30 25.50 3.65
CA ALA A 78 18.93 25.40 3.18
C ALA A 78 18.17 24.23 3.86
N TYR A 79 18.85 23.11 4.09
CA TYR A 79 18.25 21.89 4.64
C TYR A 79 18.76 21.52 6.05
N ASP A 80 19.39 22.47 6.76
CA ASP A 80 19.91 22.28 8.12
C ASP A 80 18.81 21.84 9.10
N PHE A 81 17.59 22.35 8.90
CA PHE A 81 16.43 21.94 9.69
C PHE A 81 16.16 20.42 9.61
N MET A 82 16.62 19.70 8.58
CA MET A 82 16.37 18.26 8.48
C MET A 82 17.03 17.44 9.61
N GLU A 83 18.10 17.97 10.22
CA GLU A 83 18.79 17.34 11.34
C GLU A 83 18.17 17.71 12.70
N SER A 84 17.31 18.73 12.74
CA SER A 84 16.61 19.13 13.97
C SER A 84 15.50 18.15 14.36
N GLU A 85 15.23 18.06 15.67
CA GLU A 85 14.18 17.21 16.23
C GLU A 85 12.81 17.59 15.68
N SER A 86 12.05 16.59 15.24
CA SER A 86 10.76 16.81 14.56
C SER A 86 9.71 17.38 15.50
N GLY A 87 9.67 16.95 16.77
CA GLY A 87 8.72 17.45 17.77
C GLY A 87 7.27 16.99 17.55
N PHE A 88 7.03 15.98 16.71
CA PHE A 88 5.72 15.35 16.53
C PHE A 88 5.83 13.84 16.28
N ASP A 89 4.83 13.10 16.76
CA ASP A 89 4.69 11.67 16.49
C ASP A 89 3.87 11.42 15.24
N ILE A 90 4.20 10.34 14.54
CA ILE A 90 3.47 9.89 13.35
C ILE A 90 2.66 8.65 13.72
N ALA A 91 1.38 8.68 13.38
CA ALA A 91 0.46 7.60 13.66
C ALA A 91 0.81 6.28 12.92
N ASP A 92 0.82 6.28 11.59
CA ASP A 92 1.15 5.08 10.80
C ASP A 92 2.65 5.09 10.47
N THR A 93 3.42 4.20 11.08
CA THR A 93 4.87 4.12 10.92
C THR A 93 5.28 2.72 10.50
N MET A 94 5.90 2.57 9.33
CA MET A 94 6.54 1.32 8.92
C MET A 94 7.92 1.13 9.58
N ILE A 95 8.54 2.24 10.00
CA ILE A 95 9.82 2.29 10.71
C ILE A 95 9.56 3.07 12.00
N ASP A 96 10.06 2.56 13.13
CA ASP A 96 9.91 3.20 14.44
C ASP A 96 10.32 4.68 14.39
N HIS A 97 9.38 5.56 14.76
CA HIS A 97 9.57 7.01 14.76
C HIS A 97 9.03 7.58 16.07
N THR A 98 9.80 8.48 16.67
CA THR A 98 9.49 9.18 17.91
C THR A 98 9.58 10.69 17.68
N ASN A 99 8.92 11.48 18.52
CA ASN A 99 8.98 12.93 18.47
C ASN A 99 10.41 13.53 18.61
N THR A 100 11.35 12.81 19.21
CA THR A 100 12.77 13.21 19.32
C THR A 100 13.59 12.89 18.07
N ASP A 101 13.04 12.10 17.13
CA ASP A 101 13.74 11.78 15.90
C ASP A 101 13.84 13.00 14.98
N PRO A 102 14.92 13.09 14.18
CA PRO A 102 15.14 14.19 13.26
C PRO A 102 14.14 14.19 12.10
N TYR A 103 13.86 15.36 11.53
CA TYR A 103 12.90 15.51 10.43
C TYR A 103 13.18 14.59 9.22
N TRP A 104 14.45 14.32 8.87
CA TRP A 104 14.74 13.41 7.75
C TRP A 104 14.11 12.02 7.93
N LYS A 105 13.98 11.55 9.18
CA LYS A 105 13.36 10.26 9.50
C LYS A 105 11.84 10.34 9.36
N SER A 106 11.21 11.42 9.81
CA SER A 106 9.79 11.71 9.56
C SER A 106 9.48 11.68 8.06
N PHE A 107 10.33 12.29 7.24
CA PHE A 107 10.21 12.31 5.79
C PHE A 107 10.27 10.92 5.16
N GLN A 108 11.18 10.06 5.65
CA GLN A 108 11.23 8.66 5.20
C GLN A 108 9.94 7.92 5.52
N VAL A 109 9.36 8.13 6.72
CA VAL A 109 8.05 7.56 7.08
C VAL A 109 6.97 8.04 6.10
N GLY A 110 6.93 9.34 5.80
CA GLY A 110 5.99 9.91 4.82
C GLY A 110 6.12 9.28 3.43
N VAL A 111 7.35 9.12 2.92
CA VAL A 111 7.63 8.45 1.64
C VAL A 111 7.16 7.00 1.66
N LEU A 112 7.46 6.25 2.73
CA LEU A 112 7.07 4.85 2.87
C LEU A 112 5.55 4.69 2.92
N ASN A 113 4.84 5.58 3.60
CA ASN A 113 3.38 5.58 3.65
C ASN A 113 2.76 5.91 2.28
N THR A 114 3.31 6.88 1.56
CA THR A 114 2.91 7.18 0.17
C THR A 114 3.11 5.96 -0.73
N LEU A 115 4.27 5.30 -0.65
CA LEU A 115 4.56 4.08 -1.42
C LEU A 115 3.65 2.92 -1.02
N LYS A 116 3.39 2.72 0.28
CA LYS A 116 2.49 1.70 0.82
C LYS A 116 1.11 1.82 0.17
N VAL A 117 0.49 3.02 0.23
CA VAL A 117 -0.82 3.26 -0.37
C VAL A 117 -0.77 3.11 -1.89
N ALA A 118 0.26 3.65 -2.56
CA ALA A 118 0.37 3.57 -4.02
C ALA A 118 0.50 2.12 -4.52
N ILE A 119 1.35 1.30 -3.90
CA ILE A 119 1.59 -0.09 -4.30
C ILE A 119 0.32 -0.93 -4.10
N PHE A 120 -0.27 -0.91 -2.90
CA PHE A 120 -1.51 -1.66 -2.64
C PHE A 120 -2.66 -1.14 -3.49
N GLY A 121 -2.77 0.17 -3.66
CA GLY A 121 -3.79 0.82 -4.47
C GLY A 121 -3.70 0.41 -5.93
N VAL A 122 -2.51 0.38 -6.55
CA VAL A 122 -2.32 -0.07 -7.94
C VAL A 122 -2.70 -1.54 -8.12
N ILE A 123 -2.29 -2.42 -7.20
CA ILE A 123 -2.59 -3.85 -7.27
C ILE A 123 -4.11 -4.07 -7.19
N LEU A 124 -4.77 -3.51 -6.18
CA LEU A 124 -6.20 -3.67 -5.97
C LEU A 124 -7.04 -2.98 -7.05
N THR A 125 -6.61 -1.81 -7.52
CA THR A 125 -7.21 -1.10 -8.66
C THR A 125 -7.14 -1.94 -9.92
N THR A 126 -5.99 -2.58 -10.19
CA THR A 126 -5.82 -3.43 -11.36
C THR A 126 -6.79 -4.61 -11.31
N LEU A 127 -6.87 -5.28 -10.16
CA LEU A 127 -7.79 -6.39 -9.93
C LEU A 127 -9.24 -5.95 -10.13
N LEU A 128 -9.69 -4.92 -9.39
CA LEU A 128 -11.06 -4.44 -9.43
C LEU A 128 -11.42 -3.90 -10.81
N GLY A 129 -10.56 -3.09 -11.40
CA GLY A 129 -10.79 -2.48 -12.72
C GLY A 129 -10.85 -3.51 -13.84
N THR A 130 -9.98 -4.53 -13.84
CA THR A 130 -10.08 -5.64 -14.82
C THR A 130 -11.37 -6.43 -14.63
N VAL A 131 -11.70 -6.83 -13.40
CA VAL A 131 -12.94 -7.57 -13.10
C VAL A 131 -14.17 -6.78 -13.54
N MET A 132 -14.26 -5.51 -13.17
CA MET A 132 -15.41 -4.65 -13.50
C MET A 132 -15.46 -4.30 -14.99
N GLY A 133 -14.31 -4.15 -15.66
CA GLY A 133 -14.24 -3.94 -17.10
C GLY A 133 -14.77 -5.14 -17.90
N ILE A 134 -14.39 -6.35 -17.50
CA ILE A 134 -14.89 -7.60 -18.10
C ILE A 134 -16.38 -7.80 -17.76
N ALA A 135 -16.77 -7.57 -16.50
CA ALA A 135 -18.15 -7.71 -16.04
C ALA A 135 -19.13 -6.87 -16.86
N ARG A 136 -18.72 -5.67 -17.31
CA ARG A 136 -19.54 -4.82 -18.19
C ARG A 136 -19.79 -5.38 -19.58
N LEU A 137 -18.89 -6.22 -20.08
CA LEU A 137 -19.05 -6.93 -21.36
C LEU A 137 -19.79 -8.26 -21.21
N SER A 138 -20.19 -8.63 -19.98
CA SER A 138 -20.94 -9.86 -19.74
C SER A 138 -22.30 -9.81 -20.42
N ASN A 139 -22.70 -10.94 -21.03
CA ASN A 139 -24.06 -11.12 -21.56
C ASN A 139 -25.12 -11.17 -20.44
N ASN A 140 -24.70 -11.38 -19.18
CA ASN A 140 -25.61 -11.36 -18.05
C ASN A 140 -26.00 -9.91 -17.73
N TRP A 141 -27.28 -9.59 -17.94
CA TRP A 141 -27.85 -8.26 -17.70
C TRP A 141 -27.56 -7.72 -16.29
N LEU A 142 -27.71 -8.56 -15.25
CA LEU A 142 -27.52 -8.12 -13.87
C LEU A 142 -26.07 -7.71 -13.61
N ILE A 143 -25.11 -8.55 -14.03
CA ILE A 143 -23.68 -8.28 -13.85
C ILE A 143 -23.27 -7.02 -14.62
N SER A 144 -23.69 -6.89 -15.88
CA SER A 144 -23.38 -5.73 -16.71
C SER A 144 -23.98 -4.44 -16.13
N LYS A 145 -25.21 -4.49 -15.62
CA LYS A 145 -25.89 -3.33 -15.02
C LYS A 145 -25.30 -2.91 -13.67
N ILE A 146 -25.00 -3.85 -12.77
CA ILE A 146 -24.32 -3.54 -11.50
C ILE A 146 -22.97 -2.89 -11.78
N ALA A 147 -22.20 -3.43 -12.74
CA ALA A 147 -20.91 -2.87 -13.09
C ALA A 147 -21.01 -1.50 -13.77
N LEU A 148 -22.05 -1.26 -14.57
CA LEU A 148 -22.36 0.06 -15.14
C LEU A 148 -22.65 1.08 -14.03
N TRP A 149 -23.53 0.75 -13.07
CA TRP A 149 -23.85 1.64 -11.95
C TRP A 149 -22.64 2.01 -11.11
N TYR A 150 -21.82 1.02 -10.75
CA TYR A 150 -20.56 1.27 -10.03
C TYR A 150 -19.64 2.22 -10.82
N VAL A 151 -19.43 1.95 -12.12
CA VAL A 151 -18.51 2.76 -12.92
C VAL A 151 -19.03 4.19 -13.09
N GLU A 152 -20.32 4.36 -13.36
CA GLU A 152 -20.93 5.69 -13.52
C GLU A 152 -20.91 6.48 -12.21
N LEU A 153 -21.25 5.86 -11.09
CA LEU A 153 -21.27 6.53 -9.79
C LEU A 153 -19.87 6.99 -9.37
N MET A 154 -18.88 6.11 -9.46
CA MET A 154 -17.52 6.40 -8.98
C MET A 154 -16.78 7.40 -9.87
N ARG A 155 -17.03 7.43 -11.19
CA ARG A 155 -16.39 8.40 -12.08
C ARG A 155 -17.03 9.78 -12.02
N ASN A 156 -18.32 9.85 -11.69
CA ASN A 156 -19.07 11.11 -11.66
C ASN A 156 -19.10 11.77 -10.27
N THR A 157 -18.36 11.23 -9.30
CA THR A 157 -18.24 11.81 -7.95
C THR A 157 -16.77 12.20 -7.68
N PRO A 158 -16.50 13.40 -7.14
CA PRO A 158 -15.14 13.82 -6.81
C PRO A 158 -14.46 12.87 -5.81
N LEU A 159 -13.20 12.51 -6.07
CA LEU A 159 -12.42 11.60 -5.24
C LEU A 159 -12.35 12.06 -3.77
N LEU A 160 -12.17 13.37 -3.53
CA LEU A 160 -12.13 13.91 -2.16
C LEU A 160 -13.44 13.67 -1.39
N ILE A 161 -14.59 13.78 -2.07
CA ILE A 161 -15.90 13.49 -1.47
C ILE A 161 -16.01 11.99 -1.16
N GLN A 162 -15.50 11.12 -2.03
CA GLN A 162 -15.47 9.68 -1.76
C GLN A 162 -14.60 9.34 -0.56
N ILE A 163 -13.42 9.95 -0.44
CA ILE A 163 -12.53 9.80 0.72
C ILE A 163 -13.28 10.18 2.01
N PHE A 164 -13.96 11.33 2.02
CA PHE A 164 -14.74 11.76 3.18
C PHE A 164 -15.93 10.85 3.47
N PHE A 165 -16.69 10.45 2.45
CA PHE A 165 -17.82 9.56 2.63
C PHE A 165 -17.39 8.21 3.20
N ILE A 166 -16.30 7.63 2.69
CA ILE A 166 -15.79 6.36 3.20
C ILE A 166 -15.27 6.53 4.62
N TYR A 167 -14.48 7.56 4.91
CA TYR A 167 -13.93 7.76 6.24
C TYR A 167 -15.02 8.07 7.28
N PHE A 168 -15.76 9.17 7.10
CA PHE A 168 -16.75 9.62 8.07
C PHE A 168 -18.05 8.84 8.03
N GLY A 169 -18.50 8.40 6.84
CA GLY A 169 -19.79 7.76 6.64
C GLY A 169 -19.77 6.24 6.75
N VAL A 170 -18.64 5.58 6.48
CA VAL A 170 -18.52 4.10 6.49
C VAL A 170 -17.62 3.59 7.60
N ILE A 171 -16.40 4.12 7.74
CA ILE A 171 -15.42 3.60 8.70
C ILE A 171 -15.73 4.05 10.13
N LEU A 172 -15.99 5.35 10.34
CA LEU A 172 -16.27 5.87 11.68
C LEU A 172 -17.67 5.53 12.21
N THR A 173 -18.60 5.16 11.33
CA THR A 173 -19.94 4.66 11.69
C THR A 173 -19.97 3.16 11.97
N ALA A 174 -18.84 2.46 11.73
CA ALA A 174 -18.72 1.04 12.07
C ALA A 174 -18.96 0.79 13.57
N PRO A 175 -19.27 -0.45 13.99
CA PRO A 175 -19.46 -0.78 15.38
C PRO A 175 -18.23 -0.50 16.25
N GLU A 176 -18.48 -0.27 17.53
CA GLU A 176 -17.44 -0.19 18.53
C GLU A 176 -16.74 -1.54 18.71
N LEU A 177 -15.58 -1.54 19.36
CA LEU A 177 -14.70 -2.71 19.41
C LEU A 177 -15.37 -3.94 20.04
N ASN A 178 -16.27 -3.72 21.01
CA ASN A 178 -17.01 -4.76 21.71
C ASN A 178 -17.94 -5.55 20.76
N ASP A 179 -18.54 -4.86 19.79
CA ASP A 179 -19.48 -5.40 18.80
C ASP A 179 -18.86 -5.47 17.40
N ALA A 180 -17.53 -5.55 17.30
CA ALA A 180 -16.84 -5.52 16.02
C ALA A 180 -17.45 -6.54 15.03
N LEU A 181 -17.58 -6.17 13.76
CA LEU A 181 -18.14 -7.12 12.80
C LEU A 181 -17.07 -8.16 12.46
N GLN A 182 -17.44 -9.43 12.51
CA GLN A 182 -16.63 -10.55 12.04
C GLN A 182 -17.19 -11.07 10.71
N PRO A 183 -16.67 -10.61 9.55
CA PRO A 183 -17.23 -10.97 8.25
C PRO A 183 -17.11 -12.47 8.01
N LEU A 184 -18.24 -13.14 7.74
CA LEU A 184 -18.29 -14.56 7.33
C LEU A 184 -17.63 -15.54 8.35
N GLY A 185 -17.51 -15.15 9.62
CA GLY A 185 -16.81 -15.95 10.65
C GLY A 185 -15.29 -16.04 10.42
N LEU A 186 -14.74 -15.26 9.49
CA LEU A 186 -13.30 -15.20 9.25
C LEU A 186 -12.60 -14.43 10.37
N PRO A 187 -11.31 -14.69 10.64
CA PRO A 187 -10.54 -13.99 11.69
C PRO A 187 -10.18 -12.57 11.24
N MET A 188 -11.19 -11.75 10.94
CA MET A 188 -11.09 -10.35 10.53
C MET A 188 -12.08 -9.55 11.36
N PHE A 189 -11.67 -8.40 11.87
CA PHE A 189 -12.56 -7.54 12.66
C PHE A 189 -12.62 -6.14 12.07
N ILE A 190 -13.85 -5.67 11.83
CA ILE A 190 -14.13 -4.30 11.41
C ILE A 190 -14.65 -3.52 12.61
N SER A 191 -14.00 -2.41 12.94
CA SER A 191 -14.37 -1.54 14.05
C SER A 191 -14.12 -0.07 13.70
N ARG A 192 -14.59 0.87 14.54
CA ARG A 192 -14.23 2.29 14.43
C ARG A 192 -12.73 2.55 14.50
N ARG A 193 -11.96 1.65 15.11
CA ARG A 193 -10.48 1.72 15.20
C ARG A 193 -9.78 1.22 13.92
N GLY A 194 -10.54 0.89 12.88
CA GLY A 194 -10.04 0.36 11.62
C GLY A 194 -10.26 -1.15 11.47
N LEU A 195 -9.48 -1.74 10.58
CA LEU A 195 -9.62 -3.13 10.13
C LEU A 195 -8.47 -3.97 10.69
N ASN A 196 -8.79 -5.01 11.46
CA ASN A 196 -7.78 -5.95 11.98
C ASN A 196 -7.81 -7.20 11.11
N LEU A 197 -6.68 -7.49 10.48
CA LEU A 197 -6.51 -8.59 9.53
C LEU A 197 -5.50 -9.61 10.06
N PRO A 198 -5.61 -10.88 9.65
CA PRO A 198 -4.56 -11.86 9.85
C PRO A 198 -3.25 -11.35 9.26
N SER A 199 -2.20 -11.32 10.06
CA SER A 199 -0.86 -10.95 9.61
C SER A 199 0.07 -12.16 9.61
N LEU A 200 1.07 -12.09 8.73
CA LEU A 200 2.18 -13.02 8.71
C LEU A 200 3.29 -12.41 9.55
N GLU A 201 3.64 -13.08 10.64
CA GLU A 201 4.77 -12.72 11.46
C GLU A 201 5.96 -13.62 11.12
N PHE A 202 7.09 -12.99 10.86
CA PHE A 202 8.35 -13.65 10.55
C PHE A 202 9.11 -13.90 11.84
N THR A 203 9.40 -15.16 12.12
CA THR A 203 10.24 -15.53 13.25
C THR A 203 11.72 -15.35 12.87
N SER A 204 12.63 -15.55 13.82
CA SER A 204 14.07 -15.42 13.55
C SER A 204 14.57 -16.48 12.56
N SER A 205 13.93 -17.66 12.55
CA SER A 205 14.16 -18.73 11.56
C SER A 205 13.74 -18.37 10.13
N ALA A 206 12.95 -17.29 9.95
CA ALA A 206 12.55 -16.82 8.62
C ALA A 206 13.74 -16.46 7.73
N SER A 207 14.83 -15.96 8.31
CA SER A 207 16.05 -15.58 7.57
C SER A 207 16.61 -16.74 6.74
N ILE A 208 16.67 -17.95 7.34
CA ILE A 208 17.10 -19.17 6.67
C ILE A 208 16.13 -19.50 5.54
N TRP A 209 14.82 -19.47 5.81
CA TRP A 209 13.81 -19.78 4.79
C TRP A 209 13.83 -18.79 3.61
N ILE A 210 14.01 -17.50 3.87
CA ILE A 210 14.15 -16.46 2.86
C ILE A 210 15.35 -16.74 1.95
N ALA A 211 16.48 -17.19 2.49
CA ALA A 211 17.63 -17.58 1.68
C ALA A 211 17.28 -18.73 0.70
N PHE A 212 16.51 -19.73 1.15
CA PHE A 212 16.01 -20.80 0.28
C PHE A 212 15.01 -20.29 -0.76
N LEU A 213 14.15 -19.32 -0.42
CA LEU A 213 13.24 -18.69 -1.40
C LEU A 213 14.02 -17.93 -2.49
N VAL A 214 15.10 -17.25 -2.13
CA VAL A 214 15.99 -16.58 -3.11
C VAL A 214 16.66 -17.61 -4.01
N LEU A 215 17.19 -18.71 -3.44
CA LEU A 215 17.76 -19.81 -4.22
C LEU A 215 16.73 -20.46 -5.15
N ALA A 216 15.50 -20.64 -4.66
CA ALA A 216 14.39 -21.17 -5.45
C ALA A 216 14.03 -20.22 -6.61
N ALA A 217 14.01 -18.91 -6.38
CA ALA A 217 13.76 -17.91 -7.42
C ALA A 217 14.87 -17.88 -8.48
N ILE A 218 16.14 -17.98 -8.06
CA ILE A 218 17.28 -18.09 -8.97
C ILE A 218 17.17 -19.37 -9.80
N GLN A 219 16.89 -20.51 -9.16
CA GLN A 219 16.70 -21.79 -9.84
C GLN A 219 15.54 -21.71 -10.85
N PHE A 220 14.40 -21.13 -10.46
CA PHE A 220 13.26 -20.90 -11.35
C PHE A 220 13.67 -20.11 -12.58
N GLN A 221 14.39 -19.00 -12.39
CA GLN A 221 14.87 -18.15 -13.48
C GLN A 221 15.84 -18.89 -14.40
N VAL A 222 16.77 -19.68 -13.83
CA VAL A 222 17.71 -20.50 -14.61
C VAL A 222 16.96 -21.54 -15.44
N THR A 223 16.03 -22.28 -14.83
CA THR A 223 15.22 -23.29 -15.54
C THR A 223 14.35 -22.65 -16.62
N TRP A 224 13.77 -21.47 -16.36
CA TRP A 224 13.00 -20.72 -17.35
C TRP A 224 13.85 -20.34 -18.57
N VAL A 225 15.07 -19.81 -18.35
CA VAL A 225 15.99 -19.43 -19.43
C VAL A 225 16.52 -20.65 -20.18
N MET A 226 16.89 -21.72 -19.47
CA MET A 226 17.43 -22.94 -20.09
C MET A 226 16.38 -23.66 -20.94
N LEU A 227 15.16 -23.82 -20.42
CA LEU A 227 14.06 -24.45 -21.17
C LEU A 227 13.59 -23.56 -22.33
N GLY A 228 13.55 -22.24 -22.16
CA GLY A 228 13.27 -21.30 -23.25
C GLY A 228 14.29 -21.42 -24.39
N ARG A 229 15.59 -21.43 -24.06
CA ARG A 229 16.66 -21.64 -25.07
C ARG A 229 16.59 -23.02 -25.73
N ARG A 230 16.13 -24.04 -25.01
CA ARG A 230 15.94 -25.38 -25.57
C ARG A 230 14.78 -25.39 -26.57
N GLU A 231 13.66 -24.80 -26.20
CA GLU A 231 12.46 -24.67 -27.04
C GLU A 231 12.76 -23.91 -28.35
N GLU A 232 13.56 -22.84 -28.29
CA GLU A 232 14.05 -22.13 -29.48
C GLU A 232 14.92 -23.01 -30.39
N ARG A 233 15.72 -23.93 -29.83
CA ARG A 233 16.61 -24.83 -30.60
C ARG A 233 15.89 -26.06 -31.15
N THR A 234 14.94 -26.62 -30.38
CA THR A 234 14.29 -27.91 -30.71
C THR A 234 12.92 -27.74 -31.33
N GLY A 235 12.32 -26.55 -31.27
CA GLY A 235 10.96 -26.27 -31.77
C GLY A 235 9.85 -27.01 -31.02
N GLN A 236 10.19 -27.75 -29.95
CA GLN A 236 9.24 -28.49 -29.13
C GLN A 236 8.85 -27.64 -27.92
N ALA A 237 7.55 -27.40 -27.76
CA ALA A 237 7.00 -26.67 -26.62
C ALA A 237 7.41 -27.35 -25.30
N SER A 238 8.00 -26.58 -24.40
CA SER A 238 8.40 -27.07 -23.08
C SER A 238 7.45 -26.54 -22.01
N ASN A 239 7.12 -27.36 -21.01
CA ASN A 239 6.31 -26.92 -19.86
C ASN A 239 7.16 -26.09 -18.87
N ARG A 240 7.85 -25.06 -19.36
CA ARG A 240 8.80 -24.21 -18.61
C ARG A 240 8.27 -23.69 -17.29
N LEU A 241 7.00 -23.28 -17.27
CA LEU A 241 6.34 -22.75 -16.08
C LEU A 241 6.13 -23.86 -15.04
N GLN A 242 5.58 -25.00 -15.44
CA GLN A 242 5.30 -26.10 -14.52
C GLN A 242 6.60 -26.68 -13.95
N THR A 243 7.60 -26.96 -14.80
CA THR A 243 8.88 -27.50 -14.34
C THR A 243 9.61 -26.53 -13.42
N GLY A 244 9.59 -25.22 -13.75
CA GLY A 244 10.13 -24.19 -12.89
C GLY A 244 9.42 -24.14 -11.53
N LEU A 245 8.09 -24.11 -11.52
CA LEU A 245 7.31 -24.05 -10.28
C LEU A 245 7.50 -25.28 -9.40
N ILE A 246 7.53 -26.49 -9.97
CA ILE A 246 7.76 -27.73 -9.21
C ILE A 246 9.11 -27.65 -8.49
N ALA A 247 10.18 -27.29 -9.20
CA ALA A 247 11.51 -27.18 -8.61
C ALA A 247 11.59 -26.05 -7.56
N PHE A 248 10.92 -24.91 -7.81
CA PHE A 248 10.81 -23.82 -6.86
C PHE A 248 10.17 -24.28 -5.54
N PHE A 249 9.00 -24.94 -5.61
CA PHE A 249 8.28 -25.41 -4.42
C PHE A 249 9.04 -26.52 -3.67
N LEU A 250 9.79 -27.37 -4.38
CA LEU A 250 10.66 -28.36 -3.74
C LEU A 250 11.77 -27.69 -2.91
N ILE A 251 12.45 -26.69 -3.45
CA ILE A 251 13.51 -25.96 -2.73
C ILE A 251 12.92 -25.13 -1.59
N ALA A 252 11.79 -24.45 -1.82
CA ALA A 252 11.11 -23.67 -0.79
C ALA A 252 10.59 -24.55 0.36
N GLY A 253 10.05 -25.74 0.04
CA GLY A 253 9.61 -26.72 1.02
C GLY A 253 10.76 -27.34 1.81
N LEU A 254 11.88 -27.65 1.13
CA LEU A 254 13.11 -28.08 1.80
C LEU A 254 13.62 -27.00 2.76
N GLY A 255 13.64 -25.74 2.33
CA GLY A 255 14.01 -24.61 3.17
C GLY A 255 13.10 -24.44 4.38
N TRP A 256 11.79 -24.68 4.22
CA TRP A 256 10.84 -24.67 5.34
C TRP A 256 11.17 -25.75 6.36
N TYR A 257 11.45 -26.98 5.90
CA TYR A 257 11.84 -28.08 6.76
C TYR A 257 13.16 -27.79 7.48
N VAL A 258 14.19 -27.34 6.76
CA VAL A 258 15.51 -27.02 7.32
C VAL A 258 15.40 -25.88 8.34
N SER A 259 14.72 -24.78 8.00
CA SER A 259 14.53 -23.66 8.94
C SER A 259 13.79 -24.08 10.21
N SER A 260 12.75 -24.93 10.09
CA SER A 260 11.99 -25.42 11.24
C SER A 260 12.72 -26.50 12.05
N ALA A 261 13.66 -27.23 11.44
CA ALA A 261 14.39 -28.33 12.09
C ALA A 261 15.69 -27.88 12.74
N VAL A 262 16.37 -26.88 12.16
CA VAL A 262 17.67 -26.38 12.60
C VAL A 262 17.53 -25.18 13.53
N SER A 263 16.45 -24.40 13.41
CA SER A 263 16.30 -23.20 14.23
C SER A 263 15.93 -23.52 15.67
N ASP A 264 16.74 -22.98 16.58
CA ASP A 264 16.59 -23.06 18.02
C ASP A 264 16.64 -21.65 18.63
N SER A 265 16.07 -20.66 17.94
CA SER A 265 16.29 -19.24 18.24
C SER A 265 15.24 -18.63 19.16
N GLN A 266 14.10 -19.31 19.35
CA GLN A 266 13.07 -18.92 20.33
C GLN A 266 13.19 -19.73 21.61
N GLY A 267 12.88 -19.10 22.74
CA GLY A 267 12.91 -19.76 24.02
C GLY A 267 11.85 -19.29 25.00
N LEU A 268 11.74 -20.05 26.09
CA LEU A 268 10.90 -19.77 27.23
C LEU A 268 11.77 -19.80 28.48
N LEU A 269 11.83 -18.68 29.20
CA LEU A 269 12.54 -18.57 30.46
C LEU A 269 11.62 -19.04 31.58
N VAL A 270 12.07 -20.05 32.34
CA VAL A 270 11.34 -20.65 33.46
C VAL A 270 12.27 -20.82 34.66
N THR A 271 11.71 -20.82 35.87
CA THR A 271 12.50 -21.13 37.07
C THR A 271 12.76 -22.64 37.14
N LYS A 272 13.92 -23.08 37.63
CA LYS A 272 14.19 -24.52 37.86
C LYS A 272 13.21 -25.15 38.84
N ALA A 273 12.63 -24.34 39.72
CA ALA A 273 11.63 -24.77 40.71
C ALA A 273 10.31 -25.21 40.06
N SER A 274 9.96 -24.68 38.87
CA SER A 274 8.70 -24.99 38.19
C SER A 274 8.62 -26.41 37.62
N ARG A 275 9.75 -27.14 37.57
CA ARG A 275 9.91 -28.49 36.99
C ARG A 275 9.53 -28.62 35.51
N VAL A 276 9.31 -27.50 34.79
CA VAL A 276 9.07 -27.51 33.35
C VAL A 276 10.38 -27.79 32.61
N ARG A 277 10.47 -28.90 31.88
CA ARG A 277 11.63 -29.26 31.04
C ARG A 277 11.31 -29.23 29.55
N GLU A 278 10.06 -29.46 29.21
CA GLU A 278 9.53 -29.33 27.85
C GLU A 278 8.13 -28.73 27.87
N LEU A 279 7.66 -28.19 26.73
CA LEU A 279 6.30 -27.63 26.64
C LEU A 279 5.21 -28.65 26.99
N GLY A 280 5.44 -29.94 26.75
CA GLY A 280 4.50 -31.01 27.11
C GLY A 280 4.33 -31.22 28.62
N ASP A 281 5.27 -30.74 29.45
CA ASP A 281 5.12 -30.81 30.91
C ASP A 281 4.02 -29.86 31.42
N LEU A 282 3.70 -28.81 30.66
CA LEU A 282 2.67 -27.83 31.01
C LEU A 282 1.29 -28.49 31.11
N GLU A 283 0.97 -29.43 30.23
CA GLU A 283 -0.27 -30.21 30.30
C GLU A 283 -0.38 -30.95 31.64
N LYS A 284 0.66 -31.68 32.04
CA LYS A 284 0.67 -32.43 33.30
C LYS A 284 0.56 -31.52 34.52
N ILE A 285 1.26 -30.38 34.49
CA ILE A 285 1.21 -29.40 35.58
C ILE A 285 -0.19 -28.79 35.68
N MET A 286 -0.86 -28.51 34.56
CA MET A 286 -2.23 -27.99 34.57
C MET A 286 -3.22 -28.98 35.13
N LEU A 287 -3.17 -30.24 34.69
CA LEU A 287 -4.02 -31.31 35.24
C LEU A 287 -3.79 -31.48 36.75
N GLN A 288 -2.54 -31.31 37.21
CA GLN A 288 -2.23 -31.33 38.64
C GLN A 288 -2.77 -30.11 39.40
N ARG A 289 -2.80 -28.91 38.78
CA ARG A 289 -3.33 -27.68 39.39
C ARG A 289 -4.85 -27.70 39.51
N THR A 290 -5.54 -28.14 38.45
CA THR A 290 -7.00 -28.12 38.38
C THR A 290 -7.64 -29.40 38.94
N GLY A 291 -6.86 -30.47 39.12
CA GLY A 291 -7.36 -31.79 39.52
C GLY A 291 -8.15 -32.50 38.41
N ALA A 292 -8.10 -31.99 37.18
CA ALA A 292 -8.77 -32.59 36.03
C ALA A 292 -8.02 -33.84 35.52
N ASN A 293 -8.75 -34.77 34.91
CA ASN A 293 -8.16 -35.97 34.32
C ASN A 293 -7.73 -35.73 32.86
N HIS A 294 -8.46 -34.88 32.13
CA HIS A 294 -8.16 -34.49 30.76
C HIS A 294 -8.33 -32.98 30.57
N LEU A 295 -7.55 -32.36 29.68
CA LEU A 295 -7.63 -30.92 29.38
C LEU A 295 -9.00 -30.50 28.84
N ASP A 296 -9.66 -31.39 28.11
CA ASP A 296 -11.02 -31.15 27.60
C ASP A 296 -12.07 -31.03 28.73
N ASP A 297 -11.79 -31.55 29.93
CA ASP A 297 -12.69 -31.40 31.08
C ASP A 297 -12.69 -29.96 31.61
N LEU A 298 -11.65 -29.17 31.32
CA LEU A 298 -11.55 -27.75 31.68
C LEU A 298 -12.67 -26.92 31.04
N ALA A 299 -13.16 -27.33 29.86
CA ALA A 299 -14.27 -26.64 29.19
C ALA A 299 -15.60 -26.76 29.95
N ARG A 300 -15.70 -27.67 30.92
CA ARG A 300 -16.89 -27.85 31.78
C ARG A 300 -16.75 -27.19 33.15
N MET A 301 -15.56 -26.67 33.47
CA MET A 301 -15.30 -25.98 34.74
C MET A 301 -15.78 -24.52 34.66
N PRO A 302 -16.08 -23.87 35.80
CA PRO A 302 -16.33 -22.43 35.84
C PRO A 302 -15.15 -21.66 35.24
N GLU A 303 -15.42 -20.64 34.41
CA GLU A 303 -14.38 -19.85 33.74
C GLU A 303 -13.38 -19.23 34.74
N GLU A 304 -13.85 -18.82 35.91
CA GLU A 304 -13.05 -18.22 36.98
C GLU A 304 -11.99 -19.19 37.55
N GLU A 305 -12.35 -20.47 37.76
CA GLU A 305 -11.40 -21.49 38.23
C GLU A 305 -10.32 -21.81 37.17
N VAL A 306 -10.68 -21.72 35.89
CA VAL A 306 -9.75 -21.95 34.78
C VAL A 306 -8.82 -20.75 34.59
N GLU A 307 -9.32 -19.52 34.76
CA GLU A 307 -8.50 -18.29 34.75
C GLU A 307 -7.46 -18.31 35.88
N ASP A 308 -7.87 -18.65 37.11
CA ASP A 308 -6.98 -18.67 38.27
C ASP A 308 -5.88 -19.74 38.14
N ALA A 309 -6.20 -20.85 37.48
CA ALA A 309 -5.22 -21.91 37.20
C ALA A 309 -4.31 -21.59 36.00
N ALA A 310 -4.69 -20.65 35.13
CA ALA A 310 -4.01 -20.38 33.87
C ALA A 310 -2.59 -19.86 34.08
N PHE A 311 -1.66 -20.32 33.23
CA PHE A 311 -0.27 -19.88 33.32
C PHE A 311 -0.13 -18.40 32.95
N GLN A 312 0.51 -17.62 33.82
CA GLN A 312 0.86 -16.23 33.57
C GLN A 312 2.18 -16.16 32.80
N ILE A 313 2.13 -15.70 31.54
CA ILE A 313 3.29 -15.61 30.64
C ILE A 313 3.57 -14.16 30.31
N CYS A 314 4.78 -13.70 30.60
CA CYS A 314 5.27 -12.42 30.13
C CYS A 314 5.71 -12.56 28.66
N ALA A 315 5.35 -11.60 27.82
CA ALA A 315 5.78 -11.53 26.43
C ALA A 315 6.07 -10.08 26.02
N ILE A 316 6.87 -9.91 24.98
CA ILE A 316 7.04 -8.61 24.32
C ILE A 316 5.86 -8.42 23.36
N GLU A 317 5.23 -7.25 23.42
CA GLU A 317 4.08 -6.90 22.59
C GLU A 317 4.40 -7.06 21.08
N GLU A 318 3.47 -7.64 20.33
CA GLU A 318 3.57 -7.90 18.88
C GLU A 318 4.82 -8.71 18.47
N SER A 319 5.37 -9.53 19.38
CA SER A 319 6.53 -10.37 19.07
C SER A 319 6.15 -11.69 18.41
N ALA A 320 6.91 -12.08 17.38
CA ALA A 320 6.76 -13.38 16.73
C ALA A 320 6.99 -14.58 17.68
N SER A 321 7.59 -14.35 18.86
CA SER A 321 7.76 -15.36 19.91
C SER A 321 6.46 -15.58 20.69
N GLU A 322 5.70 -14.51 20.96
CA GLU A 322 4.35 -14.59 21.54
C GLU A 322 3.43 -15.39 20.61
N THR A 323 3.37 -15.03 19.33
CA THR A 323 2.47 -15.67 18.35
C THR A 323 2.82 -17.15 18.13
N ASN A 324 4.10 -17.51 18.11
CA ASN A 324 4.48 -18.91 17.99
C ASN A 324 4.13 -19.73 19.25
N LEU A 325 4.38 -19.18 20.45
CA LEU A 325 4.07 -19.85 21.71
C LEU A 325 2.57 -20.03 21.90
N THR A 326 1.77 -18.97 21.74
CA THR A 326 0.29 -19.02 21.83
C THR A 326 -0.30 -20.04 20.87
N ARG A 327 0.23 -20.12 19.64
CA ARG A 327 -0.18 -21.13 18.67
C ARG A 327 0.12 -22.55 19.16
N GLN A 328 1.26 -22.79 19.81
CA GLN A 328 1.58 -24.11 20.36
C GLN A 328 0.75 -24.45 21.59
N LEU A 329 0.59 -23.51 22.52
CA LEU A 329 -0.25 -23.70 23.71
C LEU A 329 -1.71 -23.95 23.33
N SER A 330 -2.22 -23.23 22.32
CA SER A 330 -3.58 -23.44 21.80
C SER A 330 -3.76 -24.83 21.17
N LYS A 331 -2.72 -25.42 20.56
CA LYS A 331 -2.78 -26.81 20.06
C LYS A 331 -2.78 -27.84 21.19
N LEU A 332 -2.20 -27.49 22.33
CA LEU A 332 -2.17 -28.31 23.53
C LEU A 332 -3.40 -28.07 24.42
N ASN A 333 -4.34 -27.20 24.05
CA ASN A 333 -5.49 -26.81 24.87
C ASN A 333 -5.11 -26.35 26.30
N VAL A 334 -3.90 -25.83 26.50
CA VAL A 334 -3.43 -25.33 27.79
C VAL A 334 -3.94 -23.90 27.99
N PRO A 335 -4.69 -23.59 29.06
CA PRO A 335 -5.11 -22.22 29.34
C PRO A 335 -3.91 -21.38 29.83
N TYR A 336 -3.84 -20.15 29.32
CA TYR A 336 -2.76 -19.21 29.61
C TYR A 336 -3.30 -17.78 29.60
N GLN A 337 -2.59 -16.88 30.28
CA GLN A 337 -2.77 -15.44 30.20
C GLN A 337 -1.45 -14.78 29.84
N ILE A 338 -1.48 -13.82 28.91
CA ILE A 338 -0.28 -13.12 28.46
C ILE A 338 -0.28 -11.70 28.98
N ARG A 339 0.80 -11.36 29.69
CA ARG A 339 1.13 -9.99 30.07
C ARG A 339 2.13 -9.44 29.07
N ARG A 340 1.69 -8.44 28.30
CA ARG A 340 2.47 -7.83 27.22
C ARG A 340 3.20 -6.60 27.73
N TYR A 341 4.45 -6.45 27.31
CA TYR A 341 5.29 -5.30 27.65
C TYR A 341 5.97 -4.78 26.39
N GLU A 342 6.08 -3.45 26.28
CA GLU A 342 6.75 -2.78 25.16
C GLU A 342 8.26 -3.04 25.13
N ARG A 343 8.88 -3.28 26.30
CA ARG A 343 10.33 -3.44 26.44
C ARG A 343 10.69 -4.73 27.19
N PRO A 344 11.79 -5.41 26.81
CA PRO A 344 12.23 -6.64 27.46
C PRO A 344 12.52 -6.47 28.95
N ASP A 345 13.13 -5.36 29.35
CA ASP A 345 13.51 -5.08 30.74
C ASP A 345 12.29 -5.10 31.69
N LYS A 346 11.19 -4.44 31.31
CA LYS A 346 9.95 -4.44 32.10
C LYS A 346 9.31 -5.82 32.20
N ALA A 347 9.44 -6.64 31.14
CA ALA A 347 8.96 -8.02 31.16
C ALA A 347 9.79 -8.87 32.14
N THR A 348 11.11 -8.70 32.13
CA THR A 348 12.04 -9.36 33.05
C THR A 348 11.79 -8.97 34.50
N ASP A 349 11.59 -7.69 34.80
CA ASP A 349 11.25 -7.21 36.14
C ASP A 349 9.94 -7.84 36.64
N SER A 350 8.95 -7.94 35.76
CA SER A 350 7.66 -8.54 36.09
C SER A 350 7.77 -10.05 36.34
N TYR A 351 8.59 -10.74 35.56
CA TYR A 351 8.96 -12.14 35.78
C TYR A 351 9.72 -12.34 37.10
N ALA A 352 10.70 -11.47 37.40
CA ALA A 352 11.46 -11.50 38.65
C ALA A 352 10.58 -11.25 39.88
N SER A 353 9.58 -10.37 39.76
CA SER A 353 8.59 -10.09 40.81
C SER A 353 7.47 -11.14 40.95
N GLU A 354 7.62 -12.32 40.34
CA GLU A 354 6.66 -13.44 40.36
C GLU A 354 5.26 -13.10 39.81
N LYS A 355 5.12 -11.98 39.07
CA LYS A 355 3.86 -11.66 38.38
C LYS A 355 3.63 -12.52 37.13
N CYS A 356 4.70 -13.09 36.60
CA CYS A 356 4.69 -14.05 35.51
C CYS A 356 5.47 -15.29 35.91
N GLU A 357 4.94 -16.46 35.60
CA GLU A 357 5.62 -17.73 35.84
C GLU A 357 6.70 -18.02 34.78
N MET A 358 6.52 -17.45 33.60
CA MET A 358 7.36 -17.69 32.43
C MET A 358 7.54 -16.41 31.61
N PHE A 359 8.64 -16.30 30.89
CA PHE A 359 8.90 -15.20 29.97
C PHE A 359 9.31 -15.73 28.60
N VAL A 360 8.56 -15.36 27.55
CA VAL A 360 8.82 -15.77 26.16
C VAL A 360 9.48 -14.65 25.37
N ALA A 361 10.61 -14.97 24.73
CA ALA A 361 11.28 -14.09 23.76
C ALA A 361 12.26 -14.90 22.89
N SER A 362 13.02 -14.22 22.04
CA SER A 362 14.17 -14.86 21.38
C SER A 362 15.22 -15.24 22.43
N LYS A 363 15.98 -16.32 22.19
CA LYS A 363 17.02 -16.77 23.12
C LYS A 363 18.11 -15.74 23.35
N THR A 364 18.37 -14.87 22.36
CA THR A 364 19.32 -13.76 22.50
C THR A 364 18.84 -12.75 23.53
N ILE A 365 17.57 -12.36 23.47
CA ILE A 365 16.94 -11.49 24.48
C ILE A 365 16.90 -12.21 25.83
N LEU A 366 16.42 -13.45 25.88
CA LEU A 366 16.35 -14.21 27.13
C LEU A 366 17.72 -14.43 27.78
N ALA A 367 18.78 -14.63 27.01
CA ALA A 367 20.13 -14.77 27.54
C ALA A 367 20.65 -13.44 28.13
N ALA A 368 20.36 -12.31 27.46
CA ALA A 368 20.70 -10.99 27.97
C ALA A 368 19.93 -10.67 29.26
N GLU A 369 18.61 -10.83 29.25
CA GLU A 369 17.74 -10.57 30.40
C GLU A 369 17.98 -11.54 31.56
N ARG A 370 18.30 -12.82 31.29
CA ARG A 370 18.65 -13.77 32.35
C ARG A 370 19.90 -13.35 33.13
N SER A 371 20.82 -12.62 32.49
CA SER A 371 22.06 -12.18 33.13
C SER A 371 21.85 -11.03 34.12
N THR A 372 20.73 -10.32 34.06
CA THR A 372 20.40 -9.20 34.95
C THR A 372 19.66 -9.64 36.22
N LEU A 373 19.18 -10.89 36.28
CA LEU A 373 18.49 -11.46 37.44
C LEU A 373 19.45 -11.74 38.60
N GLU A 374 18.96 -11.65 39.85
CA GLU A 374 19.75 -11.85 41.08
C GLU A 374 20.40 -13.25 41.18
N SER A 375 19.88 -14.25 40.46
CA SER A 375 20.44 -15.61 40.43
C SER A 375 20.29 -16.26 39.05
N PRO A 376 21.12 -15.92 38.05
CA PRO A 376 20.94 -16.40 36.68
C PRO A 376 20.95 -17.93 36.56
N SER A 377 21.63 -18.64 37.45
CA SER A 377 21.73 -20.11 37.43
C SER A 377 20.45 -20.83 37.88
N SER A 378 19.52 -20.15 38.56
CA SER A 378 18.23 -20.73 38.99
C SER A 378 17.18 -20.72 37.89
N HIS A 379 17.38 -19.94 36.82
CA HIS A 379 16.50 -19.86 35.66
C HIS A 379 17.02 -20.74 34.51
N LEU A 380 16.12 -21.31 33.72
CA LEU A 380 16.43 -22.18 32.57
C LEU A 380 15.77 -21.58 31.33
N ILE A 381 16.48 -21.58 30.21
CA ILE A 381 15.92 -21.21 28.90
C ILE A 381 15.57 -22.51 28.19
N LEU A 382 14.28 -22.76 28.04
CA LEU A 382 13.74 -23.89 27.29
C LEU A 382 13.63 -23.53 25.82
N SER A 383 14.03 -24.45 24.94
CA SER A 383 13.82 -24.33 23.50
C SER A 383 12.34 -24.45 23.16
N VAL A 384 11.82 -23.49 22.39
CA VAL A 384 10.48 -23.59 21.81
C VAL A 384 10.65 -23.89 20.33
N LYS A 385 9.96 -24.92 19.83
CA LYS A 385 10.02 -25.29 18.41
C LYS A 385 9.60 -24.10 17.56
N GLU A 386 10.43 -23.72 16.60
CA GLU A 386 10.18 -22.54 15.78
C GLU A 386 9.75 -22.96 14.37
N VAL A 387 8.90 -22.14 13.76
CA VAL A 387 8.58 -22.22 12.33
C VAL A 387 8.84 -20.86 11.70
N PRO A 388 9.34 -20.78 10.45
CA PRO A 388 9.80 -19.54 9.83
C PRO A 388 8.69 -18.49 9.69
N VAL A 389 7.44 -18.92 9.53
CA VAL A 389 6.31 -18.02 9.41
C VAL A 389 5.15 -18.53 10.27
N VAL A 390 4.60 -17.62 11.08
CA VAL A 390 3.40 -17.87 11.88
C VAL A 390 2.30 -16.91 11.47
N TRP A 391 1.07 -17.43 11.46
CA TRP A 391 -0.11 -16.61 11.29
C TRP A 391 -0.50 -16.02 12.63
N SER A 392 -0.49 -14.70 12.72
CA SER A 392 -1.05 -13.95 13.83
C SER A 392 -2.51 -13.66 13.52
N LEU A 393 -3.41 -14.35 14.22
CA LEU A 393 -4.85 -14.22 14.03
C LEU A 393 -5.37 -13.21 15.04
N PRO A 394 -6.10 -12.16 14.61
CA PRO A 394 -6.68 -11.24 15.56
C PRO A 394 -7.70 -12.00 16.41
N LYS A 395 -7.69 -11.73 17.72
CA LYS A 395 -8.62 -12.27 18.71
C LYS A 395 -9.08 -11.15 19.63
N ARG A 396 -10.29 -11.29 20.17
CA ARG A 396 -10.80 -10.38 21.20
C ARG A 396 -10.27 -10.81 22.55
N GLU A 397 -9.67 -9.88 23.27
CA GLU A 397 -9.17 -10.07 24.63
C GLU A 397 -9.62 -8.86 25.45
N GLY A 398 -10.67 -9.05 26.25
CA GLY A 398 -11.35 -7.96 26.96
C GLY A 398 -11.87 -6.86 26.02
N LEU A 399 -11.48 -5.62 26.30
CA LEU A 399 -11.85 -4.43 25.51
C LEU A 399 -10.88 -4.16 24.35
N ASN A 400 -9.93 -5.05 24.05
CA ASN A 400 -8.93 -4.87 23.01
C ASN A 400 -8.95 -6.02 21.99
N LEU A 401 -8.41 -5.74 20.80
CA LEU A 401 -8.07 -6.76 19.81
C LEU A 401 -6.57 -6.97 19.85
N VAL A 402 -6.18 -8.23 20.00
CA VAL A 402 -4.79 -8.67 20.07
C VAL A 402 -4.48 -9.57 18.88
N GLY A 403 -3.28 -9.45 18.34
CA GLY A 403 -2.80 -10.26 17.23
C GLY A 403 -3.32 -9.76 15.89
N GLY A 404 -2.73 -10.28 14.82
CA GLY A 404 -2.95 -9.76 13.48
C GLY A 404 -2.31 -8.38 13.28
N SER A 405 -2.52 -7.80 12.10
CA SER A 405 -2.14 -6.42 11.81
C SER A 405 -3.36 -5.52 11.85
N ARG A 406 -3.26 -4.41 12.57
CA ARG A 406 -4.28 -3.36 12.56
C ARG A 406 -4.01 -2.37 11.43
N MET A 407 -4.91 -2.31 10.46
CA MET A 407 -4.95 -1.21 9.50
C MET A 407 -5.74 -0.04 10.10
N ARG A 408 -5.06 1.09 10.27
CA ARG A 408 -5.67 2.33 10.76
C ARG A 408 -6.84 2.77 9.87
N PRO A 409 -7.84 3.46 10.43
CA PRO A 409 -9.03 3.85 9.69
C PRO A 409 -8.73 4.81 8.53
N GLU A 410 -7.75 5.70 8.70
CA GLU A 410 -7.33 6.68 7.68
C GLU A 410 -6.73 5.97 6.46
N PHE A 411 -5.82 5.02 6.70
CA PHE A 411 -5.21 4.19 5.64
C PHE A 411 -6.27 3.40 4.87
N THR A 412 -7.18 2.75 5.60
CA THR A 412 -8.23 1.90 5.01
C THR A 412 -9.18 2.73 4.15
N ALA A 413 -9.59 3.91 4.65
CA ALA A 413 -10.49 4.81 3.93
C ALA A 413 -9.85 5.37 2.66
N LEU A 414 -8.60 5.85 2.75
CA LEU A 414 -7.86 6.36 1.60
C LEU A 414 -7.65 5.27 0.54
N LEU A 415 -7.20 4.08 0.96
CA LEU A 415 -6.97 2.96 0.06
C LEU A 415 -8.27 2.54 -0.65
N LEU A 416 -9.37 2.39 0.10
CA LEU A 416 -10.66 2.00 -0.48
C LEU A 416 -11.18 3.05 -1.46
N ALA A 417 -11.10 4.33 -1.11
CA ALA A 417 -11.54 5.43 -1.99
C ALA A 417 -10.75 5.46 -3.30
N LEU A 418 -9.42 5.37 -3.22
CA LEU A 418 -8.54 5.33 -4.39
C LEU A 418 -8.84 4.11 -5.27
N VAL A 419 -9.01 2.92 -4.66
CA VAL A 419 -9.28 1.68 -5.40
C VAL A 419 -10.63 1.72 -6.11
N LEU A 420 -11.69 2.22 -5.47
CA LEU A 420 -13.02 2.35 -6.09
C LEU A 420 -13.01 3.39 -7.21
N PHE A 421 -12.39 4.56 -6.96
CA PHE A 421 -12.31 5.62 -7.96
C PHE A 421 -11.49 5.19 -9.17
N TYR A 422 -10.24 4.77 -8.97
CA TYR A 422 -9.36 4.39 -10.07
C TYR A 422 -9.73 3.05 -10.69
N GLY A 423 -10.33 2.14 -9.93
CA GLY A 423 -10.89 0.89 -10.46
C GLY A 423 -11.98 1.14 -11.49
N SER A 424 -12.84 2.14 -11.28
CA SER A 424 -13.87 2.51 -12.25
C SER A 424 -13.30 3.10 -13.55
N ASN A 425 -12.23 3.91 -13.45
CA ASN A 425 -11.53 4.45 -14.62
C ASN A 425 -10.81 3.36 -15.40
N LEU A 426 -10.13 2.44 -14.71
CA LEU A 426 -9.50 1.29 -15.36
C LEU A 426 -10.52 0.34 -16.00
N ALA A 427 -11.70 0.17 -15.41
CA ALA A 427 -12.77 -0.63 -15.99
C ALA A 427 -13.24 -0.11 -17.37
N GLU A 428 -13.29 1.21 -17.57
CA GLU A 428 -13.56 1.79 -18.89
C GLU A 428 -12.44 1.52 -19.88
N ILE A 429 -11.18 1.67 -19.44
CA ILE A 429 -10.01 1.39 -20.28
C ILE A 429 -10.02 -0.08 -20.73
N VAL A 430 -10.27 -1.01 -19.81
CA VAL A 430 -10.36 -2.45 -20.10
C VAL A 430 -11.48 -2.74 -21.09
N ARG A 431 -12.68 -2.19 -20.85
CA ARG A 431 -13.82 -2.36 -21.75
C ARG A 431 -13.52 -1.81 -23.15
N ALA A 432 -12.98 -0.59 -23.23
CA ALA A 432 -12.63 0.06 -24.48
C ALA A 432 -11.55 -0.71 -25.25
N GLY A 433 -10.53 -1.23 -24.54
CA GLY A 433 -9.47 -2.03 -25.15
C GLY A 433 -9.96 -3.36 -25.74
N ILE A 434 -10.93 -4.02 -25.10
CA ILE A 434 -11.54 -5.24 -25.66
C ILE A 434 -12.42 -4.91 -26.88
N LEU A 435 -13.18 -3.81 -26.83
CA LEU A 435 -14.05 -3.37 -27.93
C LEU A 435 -13.29 -2.79 -29.13
N ALA A 436 -12.03 -2.36 -28.94
CA ALA A 436 -11.18 -1.83 -30.01
C ALA A 436 -10.77 -2.90 -31.04
N ILE A 437 -10.92 -4.19 -30.70
CA ILE A 437 -10.50 -5.29 -31.57
C ILE A 437 -11.54 -5.52 -32.66
N SER A 438 -11.06 -5.67 -33.90
CA SER A 438 -11.93 -5.77 -35.06
C SER A 438 -12.88 -6.97 -34.98
N LYS A 439 -14.14 -6.76 -35.41
CA LYS A 439 -15.15 -7.82 -35.45
C LYS A 439 -14.75 -8.98 -36.37
N GLY A 440 -14.02 -8.68 -37.46
CA GLY A 440 -13.52 -9.70 -38.40
C GLY A 440 -12.60 -10.73 -37.75
N GLN A 441 -11.77 -10.35 -36.77
CA GLN A 441 -10.94 -11.31 -36.02
C GLN A 441 -11.81 -12.27 -35.19
N ASN A 442 -12.93 -11.79 -34.66
CA ASN A 442 -13.87 -12.62 -33.91
C ASN A 442 -14.65 -13.57 -34.83
N GLU A 443 -15.04 -13.10 -36.01
CA GLU A 443 -15.73 -13.91 -37.02
C GLU A 443 -14.82 -14.98 -37.60
N ALA A 444 -13.56 -14.64 -37.91
CA ALA A 444 -12.55 -15.60 -38.37
C ALA A 444 -12.26 -16.67 -37.33
N ALA A 445 -12.13 -16.30 -36.05
CA ALA A 445 -11.95 -17.24 -34.94
C ALA A 445 -13.11 -18.26 -34.86
N ARG A 446 -14.35 -17.78 -35.00
CA ARG A 446 -15.54 -18.63 -35.00
C ARG A 446 -15.61 -19.52 -36.24
N ALA A 447 -15.21 -19.02 -37.41
CA ALA A 447 -15.12 -19.80 -38.64
C ALA A 447 -14.10 -20.95 -38.54
N LEU A 448 -13.03 -20.75 -37.76
CA LEU A 448 -12.05 -21.79 -37.44
C LEU A 448 -12.49 -22.76 -36.32
N GLY A 449 -13.72 -22.62 -35.81
CA GLY A 449 -14.26 -23.49 -34.76
C GLY A 449 -13.71 -23.23 -33.36
N LEU A 450 -13.06 -22.08 -33.12
CA LEU A 450 -12.57 -21.74 -31.78
C LEU A 450 -13.74 -21.50 -30.81
N THR A 451 -13.64 -22.07 -29.62
CA THR A 451 -14.56 -21.78 -28.52
C THR A 451 -14.41 -20.33 -28.04
N GLU A 452 -15.44 -19.78 -27.39
CA GLU A 452 -15.41 -18.41 -26.86
C GLU A 452 -14.25 -18.17 -25.89
N GLY A 453 -13.88 -19.17 -25.07
CA GLY A 453 -12.71 -19.11 -24.20
C GLY A 453 -11.39 -19.06 -24.97
N GLN A 454 -11.24 -19.90 -26.00
CA GLN A 454 -10.05 -19.90 -26.86
C GLN A 454 -9.93 -18.59 -27.64
N ARG A 455 -11.04 -18.07 -28.19
CA ARG A 455 -11.08 -16.77 -28.87
C ARG A 455 -10.62 -15.65 -27.95
N LEU A 456 -11.13 -15.62 -26.72
CA LEU A 456 -10.75 -14.61 -25.73
C LEU A 456 -9.27 -14.72 -25.36
N GLN A 457 -8.76 -15.92 -25.08
CA GLN A 457 -7.38 -16.11 -24.61
C GLN A 457 -6.33 -15.95 -25.71
N LEU A 458 -6.59 -16.44 -26.93
CA LEU A 458 -5.60 -16.52 -28.00
C LEU A 458 -5.58 -15.29 -28.91
N ILE A 459 -6.72 -14.61 -29.07
CA ILE A 459 -6.87 -13.54 -30.07
C ILE A 459 -7.18 -12.21 -29.39
N VAL A 460 -8.26 -12.17 -28.60
CA VAL A 460 -8.78 -10.91 -28.06
C VAL A 460 -7.88 -10.37 -26.95
N LEU A 461 -7.61 -11.14 -25.90
CA LEU A 461 -6.87 -10.68 -24.73
C LEU A 461 -5.45 -10.19 -25.07
N PRO A 462 -4.64 -10.89 -25.89
CA PRO A 462 -3.29 -10.42 -26.23
C PRO A 462 -3.29 -9.09 -26.99
N GLN A 463 -4.28 -8.85 -27.86
CA GLN A 463 -4.41 -7.58 -28.59
C GLN A 463 -4.97 -6.48 -27.68
N ALA A 464 -5.97 -6.80 -26.85
CA ALA A 464 -6.61 -5.85 -25.94
C ALA A 464 -5.60 -5.30 -24.94
N LEU A 465 -4.74 -6.17 -24.39
CA LEU A 465 -3.70 -5.76 -23.45
C LEU A 465 -2.78 -4.67 -24.02
N ARG A 466 -2.47 -4.68 -25.33
CA ARG A 466 -1.66 -3.62 -25.96
C ARG A 466 -2.36 -2.27 -25.97
N VAL A 467 -3.70 -2.26 -26.03
CA VAL A 467 -4.53 -1.05 -25.99
C VAL A 467 -4.75 -0.60 -24.55
N ILE A 468 -4.86 -1.54 -23.60
CA ILE A 468 -5.18 -1.30 -22.19
C ILE A 468 -3.97 -0.81 -21.40
N ILE A 469 -2.79 -1.41 -21.60
CA ILE A 469 -1.61 -1.16 -20.77
C ILE A 469 -1.19 0.33 -20.79
N PRO A 470 -0.99 1.00 -21.95
CA PRO A 470 -0.51 2.38 -21.97
C PRO A 470 -1.37 3.37 -21.15
N PRO A 471 -2.72 3.44 -21.33
CA PRO A 471 -3.56 4.27 -20.47
C PRO A 471 -3.66 3.75 -19.02
N GLY A 472 -3.52 2.44 -18.79
CA GLY A 472 -3.45 1.86 -17.45
C GLY A 472 -2.25 2.36 -16.62
N ILE A 473 -1.11 2.63 -17.26
CA ILE A 473 0.04 3.26 -16.61
C ILE A 473 -0.32 4.66 -16.10
N GLY A 474 -1.07 5.42 -16.89
CA GLY A 474 -1.57 6.74 -16.48
C GLY A 474 -2.44 6.67 -15.22
N VAL A 475 -3.33 5.67 -15.13
CA VAL A 475 -4.15 5.42 -13.93
C VAL A 475 -3.29 5.15 -12.70
N ALA A 476 -2.26 4.31 -12.82
CA ALA A 476 -1.35 4.00 -11.72
C ALA A 476 -0.55 5.23 -11.24
N LEU A 477 -0.08 6.07 -12.18
CA LEU A 477 0.64 7.30 -11.85
C LEU A 477 -0.25 8.34 -11.18
N SER A 478 -1.49 8.49 -11.64
CA SER A 478 -2.45 9.40 -11.01
C SER A 478 -2.83 8.93 -9.61
N LEU A 479 -3.06 7.63 -9.42
CA LEU A 479 -3.30 7.05 -8.10
C LEU A 479 -2.16 7.36 -7.13
N ALA A 480 -0.90 7.17 -7.55
CA ALA A 480 0.26 7.45 -6.72
C ALA A 480 0.34 8.93 -6.28
N LYS A 481 -0.06 9.87 -7.15
CA LYS A 481 -0.09 11.31 -6.83
C LYS A 481 -1.25 11.67 -5.89
N ASP A 482 -2.41 11.07 -6.11
CA ASP A 482 -3.63 11.34 -5.34
C ASP A 482 -3.61 10.75 -3.93
N THR A 483 -2.59 9.95 -3.59
CA THR A 483 -2.30 9.59 -2.18
C THR A 483 -2.15 10.83 -1.28
N SER A 484 -1.71 11.96 -1.85
CA SER A 484 -1.61 13.27 -1.18
C SER A 484 -2.94 13.83 -0.68
N LEU A 485 -4.07 13.39 -1.24
CA LEU A 485 -5.40 13.76 -0.74
C LEU A 485 -5.69 13.16 0.63
N GLY A 486 -4.88 12.18 1.08
CA GLY A 486 -4.97 11.58 2.41
C GLY A 486 -4.86 12.58 3.56
N ILE A 487 -4.20 13.73 3.35
CA ILE A 487 -4.14 14.82 4.33
C ILE A 487 -5.53 15.26 4.82
N ALA A 488 -6.55 15.17 3.97
CA ALA A 488 -7.90 15.60 4.29
C ALA A 488 -8.55 14.78 5.42
N ILE A 489 -8.09 13.54 5.63
CA ILE A 489 -8.53 12.66 6.71
C ILE A 489 -7.41 12.39 7.73
N GLY A 490 -6.31 13.15 7.67
CA GLY A 490 -5.18 13.02 8.60
C GLY A 490 -4.27 11.82 8.35
N PHE A 491 -4.28 11.23 7.15
CA PHE A 491 -3.35 10.15 6.82
C PHE A 491 -1.92 10.72 6.65
N PRO A 492 -0.90 10.20 7.37
CA PRO A 492 0.45 10.77 7.39
C PRO A 492 1.30 10.29 6.22
N ASP A 493 0.92 10.69 5.01
CA ASP A 493 1.73 10.49 3.80
C ASP A 493 2.82 11.56 3.65
N MET A 494 3.59 11.51 2.55
CA MET A 494 4.64 12.49 2.25
C MET A 494 4.13 13.93 2.30
N TYR A 495 2.94 14.22 1.75
CA TYR A 495 2.40 15.57 1.76
C TYR A 495 2.01 16.01 3.18
N ALA A 496 1.31 15.16 3.94
CA ALA A 496 0.91 15.47 5.31
C ALA A 496 2.10 15.72 6.25
N VAL A 497 3.14 14.87 6.20
CA VAL A 497 4.37 15.04 7.00
C VAL A 497 5.13 16.31 6.62
N SER A 498 5.16 16.64 5.32
CA SER A 498 5.80 17.88 4.88
C SER A 498 5.00 19.11 5.31
N TYR A 499 3.67 19.02 5.32
CA TYR A 499 2.79 20.09 5.78
C TYR A 499 2.96 20.37 7.29
N THR A 500 3.04 19.33 8.14
CA THR A 500 3.33 19.52 9.57
C THR A 500 4.71 20.12 9.80
N THR A 501 5.72 19.61 9.09
CA THR A 501 7.08 20.17 9.14
C THR A 501 7.14 21.63 8.71
N MET A 502 6.33 22.02 7.72
CA MET A 502 6.25 23.39 7.24
C MET A 502 5.73 24.35 8.29
N ASN A 503 4.68 23.94 9.02
CA ASN A 503 4.09 24.77 10.06
C ASN A 503 4.97 24.90 11.30
N GLN A 504 5.83 23.93 11.57
CA GLN A 504 6.75 23.95 12.72
C GLN A 504 8.08 24.64 12.42
N SER A 505 8.72 24.30 11.29
CA SER A 505 10.04 24.81 10.91
C SER A 505 9.99 26.18 10.21
N GLY A 506 8.82 26.57 9.66
CA GLY A 506 8.67 27.75 8.83
C GLY A 506 9.33 27.66 7.45
N ARG A 507 9.92 26.52 7.06
CA ARG A 507 10.73 26.32 5.84
C ARG A 507 9.87 25.98 4.61
N VAL A 508 8.93 26.85 4.26
CA VAL A 508 7.91 26.62 3.21
C VAL A 508 8.50 26.25 1.86
N LEU A 509 9.43 27.06 1.34
CA LEU A 509 9.96 26.89 -0.02
C LEU A 509 10.77 25.59 -0.17
N GLN A 510 11.63 25.27 0.81
CA GLN A 510 12.43 24.04 0.78
C GLN A 510 11.57 22.79 0.78
N LEU A 511 10.50 22.81 1.59
CA LEU A 511 9.58 21.68 1.72
C LEU A 511 8.76 21.47 0.45
N PHE A 512 8.28 22.54 -0.20
CA PHE A 512 7.61 22.40 -1.50
C PHE A 512 8.53 21.83 -2.58
N VAL A 513 9.78 22.29 -2.65
CA VAL A 513 10.78 21.72 -3.57
C VAL A 513 11.00 20.24 -3.27
N LEU A 514 11.10 19.87 -1.99
CA LEU A 514 11.29 18.49 -1.56
C LEU A 514 10.07 17.61 -1.89
N ILE A 515 8.84 18.06 -1.63
CA ILE A 515 7.60 17.38 -2.01
C ILE A 515 7.58 17.14 -3.52
N MET A 516 7.79 18.20 -4.33
CA MET A 516 7.77 18.09 -5.79
C MET A 516 8.81 17.09 -6.30
N LEU A 517 10.03 17.16 -5.77
CA LEU A 517 11.11 16.24 -6.12
C LEU A 517 10.74 14.80 -5.75
N VAL A 518 10.22 14.55 -4.55
CA VAL A 518 9.86 13.21 -4.09
C VAL A 518 8.72 12.62 -4.91
N TYR A 519 7.61 13.34 -5.11
CA TYR A 519 6.51 12.83 -5.94
C TYR A 519 6.93 12.63 -7.41
N MET A 520 7.83 13.48 -7.92
CA MET A 520 8.42 13.30 -9.25
C MET A 520 9.28 12.03 -9.30
N LEU A 521 10.14 11.79 -8.30
CA LEU A 521 10.97 10.57 -8.24
C LEU A 521 10.12 9.31 -8.12
N ILE A 522 9.08 9.31 -7.27
CA ILE A 522 8.13 8.21 -7.16
C ILE A 522 7.44 7.98 -8.51
N SER A 523 6.94 9.05 -9.15
CA SER A 523 6.30 8.96 -10.47
C SER A 523 7.25 8.42 -11.55
N LEU A 524 8.51 8.86 -11.55
CA LEU A 524 9.52 8.40 -12.50
C LEU A 524 9.86 6.93 -12.26
N ALA A 525 10.02 6.51 -11.00
CA ALA A 525 10.28 5.12 -10.65
C ALA A 525 9.14 4.19 -11.13
N PHE A 526 7.88 4.58 -10.86
CA PHE A 526 6.71 3.85 -11.36
C PHE A 526 6.65 3.85 -12.88
N SER A 527 6.90 4.99 -13.53
CA SER A 527 6.87 5.10 -14.99
C SER A 527 7.92 4.23 -15.65
N VAL A 528 9.17 4.22 -15.15
CA VAL A 528 10.25 3.37 -15.68
C VAL A 528 9.89 1.89 -15.54
N LEU A 529 9.42 1.46 -14.36
CA LEU A 529 9.05 0.07 -14.10
C LEU A 529 7.91 -0.39 -15.03
N LEU A 530 6.86 0.43 -15.15
CA LEU A 530 5.68 0.08 -15.95
C LEU A 530 5.94 0.19 -17.46
N ASN A 531 6.76 1.13 -17.91
CA ASN A 531 7.17 1.24 -19.31
C ASN A 531 8.09 0.08 -19.72
N TRP A 532 9.01 -0.32 -18.86
CA TRP A 532 9.84 -1.51 -19.08
C TRP A 532 8.96 -2.76 -19.25
N TYR A 533 7.93 -2.91 -18.42
CA TYR A 533 6.95 -3.98 -18.56
C TYR A 533 6.15 -3.89 -19.88
N ASN A 534 5.72 -2.69 -20.26
CA ASN A 534 5.01 -2.44 -21.53
C ASN A 534 5.86 -2.83 -22.75
N GLU A 535 7.13 -2.46 -22.79
CA GLU A 535 8.04 -2.82 -23.88
C GLU A 535 8.24 -4.33 -24.00
N LYS A 536 8.29 -5.06 -22.88
CA LYS A 536 8.40 -6.52 -22.90
C LYS A 536 7.17 -7.24 -23.44
N ILE A 537 5.98 -6.62 -23.35
CA ILE A 537 4.71 -7.22 -23.79
C ILE A 537 4.39 -6.90 -25.25
N LYS A 538 5.00 -5.87 -25.84
CA LYS A 538 4.89 -5.63 -27.28
C LYS A 538 5.42 -6.86 -28.04
N LEU A 539 4.52 -7.64 -28.63
CA LEU A 539 4.92 -8.71 -29.53
C LEU A 539 5.62 -8.06 -30.73
N VAL A 540 6.78 -8.61 -31.09
CA VAL A 540 7.50 -8.22 -32.29
C VAL A 540 6.60 -8.57 -33.48
N GLU A 541 6.04 -7.55 -34.12
CA GLU A 541 5.42 -7.71 -35.44
C GLU A 541 6.52 -8.21 -36.38
N ARG A 542 6.35 -9.43 -36.90
CA ARG A 542 7.22 -10.01 -37.93
C ARG A 542 6.51 -9.91 -39.27
#